data_AF-A0A1E1M8S0-F1
#
_entry.id   AF-A0A1E1M8S0-F1
#
_cell.length_a   1.000
_cell.length_b   1.000
_cell.length_c   1.000
_cell.angle_alpha   90.00
_cell.angle_beta   90.00
_cell.angle_gamma   90.00
#
_symmetry.space_group_name_H-M   'P 1'
#
loop_
_entity.id
_entity.type
_entity.pdbx_description
1 polymer ?
#
loop_
_entity_poly.entity_id
_entity_poly.type
_entity_poly.pdbx_seq_one_letter_code
_entity_poly.pdbx_strand_id
1 'polypeptide(L)'
;MSNDDGWAEVNLRTFYNALKKAGESPVVSAPAKNKSGTGSLDGEPGIVEDGCEFYSCPPGSPAIGCNSSDPNLNYVNSYPLTSMAYGISTLSPKIFEGPPDLAVTGPNVGGKSSFSNVCVVVLR
;
A
#
# COMPACT_ATOMS: atom_id res chain seq x y z
N MET A 1 4.31 0.90 4.33
CA MET A 1 2.97 0.62 4.89
C MET A 1 2.06 0.12 3.77
N SER A 2 1.11 -0.75 4.11
CA SER A 2 0.13 -1.36 3.20
C SER A 2 -1.18 -1.63 3.95
N ASN A 3 -2.19 -2.20 3.29
CA ASN A 3 -3.39 -2.79 3.88
C ASN A 3 -3.89 -3.93 2.95
N ASP A 4 -5.05 -4.52 3.28
CA ASP A 4 -5.79 -5.34 2.33
C ASP A 4 -7.01 -4.63 1.70
N ASP A 5 -7.47 -3.51 2.28
CA ASP A 5 -8.61 -2.77 1.75
C ASP A 5 -8.34 -1.98 0.47
N GLY A 6 -7.06 -1.64 0.20
CA GLY A 6 -6.62 -0.94 -1.01
C GLY A 6 -5.99 0.43 -0.75
N TRP A 7 -5.23 0.92 -1.75
CA TRP A 7 -4.33 2.07 -1.62
C TRP A 7 -5.02 3.43 -1.43
N ALA A 8 -6.29 3.55 -1.80
CA ALA A 8 -7.06 4.79 -1.74
C ALA A 8 -8.10 4.81 -0.62
N GLU A 9 -8.22 3.72 0.14
CA GLU A 9 -9.01 3.62 1.36
C GLU A 9 -8.62 4.69 2.41
N VAL A 10 -9.62 5.24 3.08
CA VAL A 10 -9.50 6.45 3.91
C VAL A 10 -8.71 6.25 5.21
N ASN A 11 -8.79 5.09 5.87
CA ASN A 11 -8.03 4.79 7.08
C ASN A 11 -6.53 4.68 6.77
N LEU A 12 -6.15 4.03 5.66
CA LEU A 12 -4.76 3.99 5.18
C LEU A 12 -4.23 5.39 4.88
N ARG A 13 -5.00 6.21 4.15
CA ARG A 13 -4.65 7.62 3.86
C ARG A 13 -4.55 8.47 5.13
N THR A 14 -5.44 8.24 6.10
CA THR A 14 -5.46 8.95 7.39
C THR A 14 -4.23 8.59 8.23
N PHE A 15 -3.87 7.31 8.31
CA PHE A 15 -2.69 6.87 9.04
C PHE A 15 -1.40 7.38 8.39
N TYR A 16 -1.29 7.34 7.05
CA TYR A 16 -0.20 7.96 6.29
C TYR A 16 -0.03 9.46 6.62
N ASN A 17 -1.13 10.21 6.62
CA ASN A 17 -1.13 11.64 6.97
C ASN A 17 -0.75 11.88 8.44
N ALA A 18 -1.16 11.00 9.36
CA ALA A 18 -0.80 11.08 10.77
C ALA A 18 0.71 10.86 10.98
N LEU A 19 1.30 9.88 10.31
CA LEU A 19 2.75 9.63 10.32
C LEU A 19 3.53 10.83 9.75
N LYS A 20 3.16 11.36 8.57
CA LYS A 20 3.80 12.58 8.03
C LYS A 20 3.70 13.78 8.97
N LYS A 21 2.55 13.94 9.66
CA LYS A 21 2.36 15.01 10.64
C LYS A 21 3.20 14.81 11.91
N ALA A 22 3.56 13.57 12.27
CA ALA A 22 4.47 13.27 13.37
C ALA A 22 5.95 13.53 13.03
N GLY A 23 6.28 13.77 11.76
CA GLY A 23 7.65 14.00 11.27
C GLY A 23 8.30 12.77 10.62
N GLU A 24 7.59 11.66 10.55
CA GLU A 24 8.04 10.39 9.96
C GLU A 24 8.06 10.47 8.42
N SER A 25 8.81 9.56 7.79
CA SER A 25 8.93 9.44 6.33
C SER A 25 8.15 8.24 5.74
N PRO A 26 6.80 8.15 5.86
CA PRO A 26 6.07 6.97 5.40
C PRO A 26 6.01 6.84 3.87
N VAL A 27 5.95 5.59 3.40
CA VAL A 27 5.69 5.19 2.02
C VAL A 27 4.58 4.15 2.00
N VAL A 28 3.53 4.38 1.21
CA VAL A 28 2.43 3.44 0.95
C VAL A 28 2.76 2.60 -0.28
N SER A 29 2.53 1.30 -0.17
CA SER A 29 2.57 0.32 -1.27
C SER A 29 1.47 -0.71 -1.03
N ALA A 30 0.29 -0.48 -1.61
CA ALA A 30 -0.94 -1.20 -1.30
C ALA A 30 -1.71 -1.64 -2.56
N PRO A 31 -2.68 -2.58 -2.46
CA PRO A 31 -3.46 -3.05 -3.60
C PRO A 31 -4.19 -1.92 -4.36
N ALA A 32 -4.26 -2.01 -5.69
CA ALA A 32 -5.01 -1.05 -6.54
C ALA A 32 -6.55 -1.08 -6.32
N LYS A 33 -7.05 -2.21 -5.79
CA LYS A 33 -8.44 -2.47 -5.40
C LYS A 33 -8.42 -3.33 -4.13
N ASN A 34 -9.45 -3.25 -3.30
CA ASN A 34 -9.68 -4.17 -2.17
C ASN A 34 -9.36 -5.66 -2.48
N LYS A 35 -8.61 -6.28 -1.56
CA LYS A 35 -8.19 -7.69 -1.51
C LYS A 35 -8.41 -8.29 -0.11
N SER A 36 -9.37 -7.79 0.65
CA SER A 36 -9.60 -8.27 2.02
C SER A 36 -9.94 -9.76 2.04
N GLY A 37 -9.29 -10.49 2.95
CA GLY A 37 -9.44 -11.94 3.05
C GLY A 37 -8.63 -12.78 2.05
N THR A 38 -7.81 -12.20 1.17
CA THR A 38 -6.89 -13.00 0.32
C THR A 38 -5.69 -13.58 1.08
N GLY A 39 -5.44 -13.14 2.32
CA GLY A 39 -4.33 -13.63 3.15
C GLY A 39 -2.98 -13.51 2.45
N SER A 40 -2.17 -14.57 2.56
CA SER A 40 -0.81 -14.64 1.98
C SER A 40 -0.77 -15.05 0.50
N LEU A 41 -1.83 -14.81 -0.28
CA LEU A 41 -1.77 -14.97 -1.73
C LEU A 41 -0.79 -13.95 -2.34
N ASP A 42 -0.14 -14.38 -3.43
CA ASP A 42 0.85 -13.61 -4.18
C ASP A 42 0.60 -13.80 -5.69
N GLY A 43 1.14 -12.90 -6.51
CA GLY A 43 0.95 -12.92 -7.95
C GLY A 43 1.61 -11.73 -8.64
N GLU A 44 2.01 -11.92 -9.90
CA GLU A 44 2.60 -10.84 -10.70
C GLU A 44 1.60 -9.69 -10.91
N PRO A 45 1.97 -8.42 -10.67
CA PRO A 45 1.09 -7.28 -10.91
C PRO A 45 0.69 -7.15 -12.39
N GLY A 46 -0.61 -7.21 -12.67
CA GLY A 46 -1.17 -7.02 -14.02
C GLY A 46 -1.72 -5.60 -14.24
N ILE A 47 -2.05 -5.23 -15.49
CA ILE A 47 -2.67 -3.93 -15.79
C ILE A 47 -4.00 -3.73 -15.03
N VAL A 48 -4.35 -2.48 -14.70
CA VAL A 48 -5.58 -2.16 -13.96
C VAL A 48 -6.76 -2.04 -14.95
N GLU A 49 -7.37 -3.16 -15.31
CA GLU A 49 -8.39 -3.22 -16.38
C GLU A 49 -9.54 -2.21 -16.16
N ASP A 50 -10.27 -2.28 -15.05
CA ASP A 50 -11.42 -1.38 -14.76
C ASP A 50 -11.06 -0.10 -13.98
N GLY A 51 -9.77 0.19 -13.80
CA GLY A 51 -9.27 1.27 -12.94
C GLY A 51 -9.22 0.90 -11.46
N CYS A 52 -8.61 1.78 -10.66
CA CYS A 52 -8.42 1.56 -9.23
C CYS A 52 -9.72 1.84 -8.46
N GLU A 53 -9.81 1.36 -7.23
CA GLU A 53 -10.90 1.68 -6.32
C GLU A 53 -11.15 3.19 -6.17
N PHE A 54 -12.41 3.57 -5.93
CA PHE A 54 -12.85 4.97 -5.84
C PHE A 54 -12.46 5.84 -7.06
N TYR A 55 -12.23 5.22 -8.22
CA TYR A 55 -11.73 5.86 -9.45
C TYR A 55 -10.37 6.57 -9.28
N SER A 56 -9.57 6.11 -8.31
CA SER A 56 -8.27 6.71 -7.96
C SER A 56 -7.17 6.53 -9.02
N CYS A 57 -7.40 5.67 -10.01
CA CYS A 57 -6.67 5.59 -11.27
C CYS A 57 -7.63 5.12 -12.38
N PRO A 58 -7.46 5.55 -13.65
CA PRO A 58 -8.37 5.18 -14.73
C PRO A 58 -8.21 3.72 -15.20
N PRO A 59 -9.22 3.16 -15.90
CA PRO A 59 -9.10 1.93 -16.69
C PRO A 59 -7.86 1.90 -17.58
N GLY A 60 -7.21 0.75 -17.67
CA GLY A 60 -5.96 0.55 -18.42
C GLY A 60 -4.72 1.15 -17.77
N SER A 61 -4.77 1.59 -16.51
CA SER A 61 -3.58 2.08 -15.80
C SER A 61 -2.48 1.01 -15.68
N PRO A 62 -1.19 1.39 -15.62
CA PRO A 62 -0.09 0.46 -15.44
C PRO A 62 -0.24 -0.39 -14.18
N ALA A 63 0.37 -1.57 -14.15
CA ALA A 63 0.28 -2.52 -13.04
C ALA A 63 0.78 -1.98 -11.69
N ILE A 64 1.66 -0.99 -11.73
CA ILE A 64 2.20 -0.27 -10.57
C ILE A 64 2.18 1.22 -10.92
N GLY A 65 1.75 2.05 -9.98
CA GLY A 65 1.69 3.50 -10.16
C GLY A 65 1.67 4.25 -8.83
N CYS A 66 1.61 5.58 -8.91
CA CYS A 66 1.64 6.45 -7.74
C CYS A 66 0.74 7.66 -7.90
N ASN A 67 0.45 8.34 -6.80
CA ASN A 67 -0.18 9.66 -6.84
C ASN A 67 0.81 10.68 -7.40
N SER A 68 0.43 11.37 -8.49
CA SER A 68 1.29 12.37 -9.15
C SER A 68 1.68 13.54 -8.26
N SER A 69 0.88 13.85 -7.23
CA SER A 69 1.15 14.92 -6.26
C SER A 69 1.93 14.45 -5.02
N ASP A 70 2.04 13.14 -4.80
CA ASP A 70 2.77 12.56 -3.66
C ASP A 70 3.33 11.17 -4.04
N PRO A 71 4.58 11.07 -4.54
CA PRO A 71 5.15 9.82 -5.05
C PRO A 71 5.41 8.77 -3.96
N ASN A 72 5.25 9.12 -2.68
CA ASN A 72 5.28 8.16 -1.58
C ASN A 72 3.97 7.37 -1.47
N LEU A 73 2.91 7.75 -2.20
CA LEU A 73 1.64 7.04 -2.26
C LEU A 73 1.56 6.16 -3.51
N ASN A 74 1.86 4.86 -3.38
CA ASN A 74 1.93 3.91 -4.49
C ASN A 74 0.83 2.84 -4.42
N TYR A 75 0.36 2.41 -5.59
CA TYR A 75 -0.47 1.22 -5.74
C TYR A 75 0.29 0.12 -6.48
N VAL A 76 -0.05 -1.14 -6.16
CA VAL A 76 0.37 -2.33 -6.88
C VAL A 76 -0.88 -3.13 -7.19
N ASN A 77 -1.15 -3.46 -8.46
CA ASN A 77 -2.34 -4.20 -8.85
C ASN A 77 -2.15 -5.72 -8.68
N SER A 78 -1.98 -6.13 -7.43
CA SER A 78 -1.87 -7.53 -7.02
C SER A 78 -2.40 -7.68 -5.58
N TYR A 79 -1.92 -8.69 -4.85
CA TYR A 79 -2.34 -9.02 -3.48
C TYR A 79 -1.63 -8.16 -2.41
N PRO A 80 -2.11 -8.16 -1.16
CA PRO A 80 -1.48 -7.41 -0.06
C PRO A 80 -0.03 -7.81 0.20
N LEU A 81 0.28 -9.11 0.09
CA LEU A 81 1.64 -9.64 0.25
C LEU A 81 2.57 -9.11 -0.84
N THR A 82 2.17 -9.20 -2.11
CA THR A 82 2.92 -8.64 -3.26
C THR A 82 3.16 -7.14 -3.08
N SER A 83 2.12 -6.41 -2.67
CA SER A 83 2.16 -4.96 -2.48
C SER A 83 3.15 -4.56 -1.38
N MET A 84 3.15 -5.28 -0.26
CA MET A 84 4.12 -5.10 0.82
C MET A 84 5.55 -5.44 0.37
N ALA A 85 5.74 -6.59 -0.29
CA ALA A 85 7.04 -7.04 -0.78
C ALA A 85 7.65 -6.04 -1.77
N TYR A 86 6.86 -5.47 -2.67
CA TYR A 86 7.28 -4.41 -3.59
C TYR A 86 7.69 -3.12 -2.85
N GLY A 87 6.95 -2.75 -1.81
CA GLY A 87 7.28 -1.60 -0.96
C GLY A 87 8.64 -1.74 -0.27
N ILE A 88 8.92 -2.92 0.28
CA ILE A 88 10.19 -3.22 0.97
C ILE A 88 11.36 -3.35 -0.02
N SER A 89 11.17 -4.10 -1.11
CA SER A 89 12.28 -4.48 -2.01
C SER A 89 12.59 -3.45 -3.10
N THR A 90 11.61 -2.63 -3.51
CA THR A 90 11.74 -1.76 -4.69
C THR A 90 11.54 -0.29 -4.35
N LEU A 91 10.50 0.08 -3.59
CA LEU A 91 10.25 1.48 -3.26
C LEU A 91 11.19 2.02 -2.18
N SER A 92 11.42 1.25 -1.11
CA SER A 92 12.28 1.70 0.00
C SER A 92 13.73 1.99 -0.46
N PRO A 93 14.42 1.13 -1.23
CA PRO A 93 15.76 1.45 -1.74
C PRO A 93 15.79 2.66 -2.68
N LYS A 94 14.68 2.94 -3.39
CA LYS A 94 14.55 4.09 -4.30
C LYS A 94 14.28 5.41 -3.57
N ILE A 95 13.63 5.38 -2.41
CA ILE A 95 13.17 6.58 -1.68
C ILE A 95 14.10 6.90 -0.48
N PHE A 96 14.63 5.88 0.20
CA PHE A 96 15.46 6.03 1.40
C PHE A 96 16.95 5.69 1.17
N GLU A 97 17.32 5.32 -0.06
CA GLU A 97 18.66 4.80 -0.42
C GLU A 97 19.07 3.56 0.41
N GLY A 98 18.09 2.80 0.91
CA GLY A 98 18.30 1.65 1.78
C GLY A 98 17.03 0.86 2.09
N PRO A 99 17.10 -0.16 2.96
CA PRO A 99 15.91 -0.82 3.49
C PRO A 99 15.08 0.18 4.32
N PRO A 100 13.76 -0.06 4.48
CA PRO A 100 13.00 0.66 5.48
C PRO A 100 13.39 0.11 6.87
N ASP A 101 13.35 0.92 7.93
CA ASP A 101 13.75 0.44 9.25
C ASP A 101 12.79 -0.65 9.77
N LEU A 102 11.53 -0.62 9.30
CA LEU A 102 10.34 -1.29 9.85
C LEU A 102 9.23 -1.22 8.71
N ALA A 103 7.99 -1.82 8.74
CA ALA A 103 7.05 -1.91 7.53
C ALA A 103 5.48 -1.63 7.53
N VAL A 104 4.65 -1.94 8.55
CA VAL A 104 3.14 -1.86 8.71
C VAL A 104 2.19 -2.44 7.63
N THR A 105 1.23 -3.27 8.06
CA THR A 105 -0.07 -3.46 7.39
C THR A 105 -1.23 -2.87 8.21
N GLY A 106 -2.26 -2.34 7.54
CA GLY A 106 -3.43 -1.69 8.13
C GLY A 106 -3.25 -0.18 8.36
N PRO A 107 -4.18 0.49 9.07
CA PRO A 107 -5.45 -0.05 9.61
C PRO A 107 -6.44 -0.47 8.51
N ASN A 108 -7.37 -1.38 8.86
CA ASN A 108 -8.35 -1.96 7.94
C ASN A 108 -9.80 -1.56 8.28
N VAL A 109 -10.70 -1.68 7.31
CA VAL A 109 -12.13 -1.37 7.46
C VAL A 109 -12.90 -2.55 8.07
N GLY A 110 -13.48 -2.35 9.25
CA GLY A 110 -14.50 -3.25 9.82
C GLY A 110 -14.14 -3.83 11.18
N GLY A 111 -15.16 -3.98 12.03
CA GLY A 111 -15.02 -4.43 13.42
C GLY A 111 -14.72 -5.92 13.57
N LYS A 112 -13.50 -6.35 13.25
CA LYS A 112 -12.91 -7.60 13.73
C LYS A 112 -11.52 -7.32 14.29
N SER A 113 -11.15 -8.02 15.36
CA SER A 113 -9.85 -7.95 16.04
C SER A 113 -8.68 -8.54 15.21
N SER A 114 -8.77 -8.48 13.88
CA SER A 114 -7.79 -9.03 12.95
C SER A 114 -6.88 -7.91 12.47
N PHE A 115 -5.79 -7.70 13.20
CA PHE A 115 -4.53 -7.46 12.50
C PHE A 115 -4.29 -8.70 11.64
N SER A 116 -4.77 -8.68 10.38
CA SER A 116 -4.55 -9.78 9.42
C SER A 116 -3.07 -9.82 9.04
N ASN A 117 -2.29 -10.48 9.89
CA ASN A 117 -0.90 -10.92 9.75
C ASN A 117 -0.12 -10.32 8.56
N VAL A 118 0.52 -9.16 8.77
CA VAL A 118 1.99 -8.92 8.65
C VAL A 118 2.25 -7.57 9.33
N CYS A 119 2.64 -7.59 10.61
CA CYS A 119 2.94 -6.37 11.36
C CYS A 119 4.45 -6.11 11.46
N VAL A 120 4.78 -4.84 11.20
CA VAL A 120 6.03 -4.10 11.36
C VAL A 120 5.58 -2.60 11.37
N VAL A 121 6.38 -1.55 11.13
CA VAL A 121 5.89 -0.14 10.86
C VAL A 121 6.77 0.65 9.84
N VAL A 122 6.39 1.03 8.58
CA VAL A 122 7.35 1.78 7.69
C VAL A 122 7.65 3.14 8.27
N LEU A 123 8.91 3.37 8.64
CA LEU A 123 9.41 4.61 9.22
C LEU A 123 10.91 4.85 8.88
N ARG A 124 11.26 6.13 8.93
CA ARG A 124 12.59 6.74 9.15
C ARG A 124 12.36 8.19 9.57
#